data_AF-A0A3N5HTF5-F1
#
_entry.id   AF-A0A3N5HTF5-F1
#
_cell.length_a   1.000
_cell.length_b   1.000
_cell.length_c   1.000
_cell.angle_alpha   90.00
_cell.angle_beta   90.00
_cell.angle_gamma   90.00
#
_symmetry.space_group_name_H-M   'P 1'
#
loop_
_entity.id
_entity.type
_entity.pdbx_description
1 polymer ?
#
loop_
_entity_poly.entity_id
_entity_poly.type
_entity_poly.pdbx_seq_one_letter_code
_entity_poly.pdbx_strand_id
1 'polypeptide(L)'
;MRLIPVLQLAVLALALVARPGTATAARAADCIWAEGTGLVSGDVLKPQEAKQLALRQARAQAIEKAVGVEVRAETIVRDFVVASDFIKTLTKGYV
;
A
#
# COMPACT_ATOMS: atom_id res chain seq x y z
N MET A 1 -37.72 48.72 13.48
CA MET A 1 -36.74 48.05 14.38
C MET A 1 -36.76 46.52 14.24
N ARG A 2 -36.63 45.95 13.02
CA ARG A 2 -36.62 44.49 12.78
C ARG A 2 -35.53 44.00 11.81
N LEU A 3 -34.60 44.88 11.42
CA LEU A 3 -33.56 44.59 10.41
C LEU A 3 -32.31 43.89 10.99
N ILE A 4 -32.02 44.13 12.28
CA ILE A 4 -30.87 43.56 12.99
C ILE A 4 -30.95 42.02 13.15
N PRO A 5 -32.10 41.40 13.52
CA PRO A 5 -32.15 39.94 13.67
C PRO A 5 -32.09 39.18 12.33
N VAL A 6 -32.56 39.79 11.23
CA VAL A 6 -32.51 39.17 9.89
C VAL A 6 -31.07 39.09 9.38
N LEU A 7 -30.27 40.12 9.65
CA LEU A 7 -28.86 40.15 9.27
C LEU A 7 -28.03 39.13 10.08
N GLN A 8 -28.36 38.93 11.37
CA GLN A 8 -27.71 37.89 12.18
C GLN A 8 -28.03 36.47 11.71
N LEU A 9 -29.28 36.19 11.31
CA LEU A 9 -29.66 34.88 10.75
C LEU A 9 -29.00 34.61 9.38
N ALA A 10 -28.86 35.64 8.53
CA ALA A 10 -28.19 35.50 7.24
C ALA A 10 -26.69 35.19 7.39
N VAL A 11 -26.00 35.83 8.34
CA VAL A 11 -24.58 35.58 8.62
C VAL A 11 -24.36 34.18 9.21
N LEU A 12 -25.27 33.70 10.07
CA LEU A 12 -25.20 32.35 10.63
C LEU A 12 -25.44 31.27 9.56
N ALA A 13 -26.36 31.51 8.62
CA ALA A 13 -26.62 30.61 7.50
C ALA A 13 -25.42 30.53 6.54
N LEU A 14 -24.76 31.67 6.26
CA LEU A 14 -23.57 31.71 5.42
C LEU A 14 -22.37 31.02 6.10
N ALA A 15 -22.24 31.14 7.42
CA ALA A 15 -21.19 30.46 8.20
C ALA A 15 -21.37 28.93 8.27
N LEU A 16 -22.60 28.42 8.12
CA LEU A 16 -22.86 26.98 8.07
C LEU A 16 -22.49 26.38 6.70
N VAL A 17 -22.71 27.12 5.61
CA VAL A 17 -22.32 26.73 4.24
C VAL A 17 -20.81 26.86 4.02
N ALA A 18 -20.17 27.81 4.71
CA ALA A 18 -18.73 28.04 4.65
C ALA A 18 -17.93 27.15 5.62
N ARG A 19 -18.53 26.14 6.26
CA ARG A 19 -17.74 25.04 6.79
C ARG A 19 -17.31 24.19 5.60
N PRO A 20 -16.05 24.29 5.10
CA PRO A 20 -15.54 23.19 4.31
C PRO A 20 -15.68 21.99 5.23
N GLY A 21 -16.59 21.08 4.86
CA GLY A 21 -16.66 19.78 5.48
C GLY A 21 -15.29 19.17 5.28
N THR A 22 -14.41 19.35 6.26
CA THR A 22 -13.24 18.49 6.44
C THR A 22 -13.82 17.17 6.91
N ALA A 23 -14.44 16.48 5.96
CA ALA A 23 -14.43 15.05 5.91
C ALA A 23 -12.94 14.68 5.91
N THR A 24 -12.36 14.61 7.11
CA THR A 24 -11.44 13.55 7.44
C THR A 24 -12.24 12.25 7.34
N ALA A 25 -12.68 11.93 6.12
CA ALA A 25 -12.92 10.56 5.74
C ALA A 25 -11.60 9.89 6.07
N ALA A 26 -11.68 8.98 7.03
CA ALA A 26 -10.63 8.06 7.37
C ALA A 26 -9.86 7.71 6.08
N ARG A 27 -8.53 7.79 6.11
CA ARG A 27 -7.73 7.02 5.17
C ARG A 27 -8.25 5.60 5.28
N ALA A 28 -9.16 5.22 4.39
CA ALA A 28 -9.40 3.83 4.07
C ALA A 28 -8.00 3.33 3.77
N ALA A 29 -7.50 2.43 4.61
CA ALA A 29 -6.33 1.66 4.23
C ALA A 29 -6.72 1.04 2.88
N ASP A 30 -6.08 1.50 1.80
CA ASP A 30 -6.30 0.93 0.48
C ASP A 30 -5.85 -0.53 0.59
N CYS A 31 -6.81 -1.42 0.82
CA CYS A 31 -6.55 -2.84 0.98
C CYS A 31 -6.20 -3.39 -0.40
N ILE A 32 -4.92 -3.64 -0.63
CA ILE A 32 -4.43 -4.26 -1.86
C ILE A 32 -4.65 -5.77 -1.74
N TRP A 33 -5.56 -6.30 -2.54
CA TRP A 33 -5.89 -7.73 -2.57
C TRP A 33 -5.05 -8.47 -3.62
N ALA A 34 -4.57 -9.66 -3.26
CA ALA A 34 -3.84 -10.55 -4.17
C ALA A 34 -4.30 -11.99 -3.99
N GLU A 35 -4.34 -12.72 -5.11
CA GLU A 35 -4.83 -14.09 -5.19
C GLU A 35 -3.66 -15.00 -5.56
N GLY A 36 -3.59 -16.18 -4.95
CA GLY A 36 -2.58 -17.18 -5.26
C GLY A 36 -3.27 -18.49 -5.63
N THR A 37 -2.83 -19.12 -6.71
CA THR A 37 -3.39 -20.39 -7.18
C THR A 37 -2.46 -21.54 -6.85
N GLY A 38 -3.01 -22.62 -6.29
CA GLY A 38 -2.26 -23.86 -6.04
C GLY A 38 -2.92 -24.98 -6.82
N LEU A 39 -2.23 -25.54 -7.81
CA LEU A 39 -2.70 -26.72 -8.51
C LEU A 39 -2.36 -27.97 -7.70
N VAL A 40 -3.37 -28.78 -7.36
CA VAL A 40 -3.16 -30.13 -6.83
C VAL A 40 -3.34 -31.09 -8.01
N SER A 41 -2.24 -31.59 -8.56
CA SER A 41 -2.26 -32.75 -9.45
C SER A 41 -1.95 -33.98 -8.59
N GLY A 42 -2.80 -35.01 -8.70
CA GLY A 42 -2.76 -36.21 -7.83
C GLY A 42 -1.39 -36.93 -7.79
N ASP A 43 -0.55 -36.72 -8.80
CA ASP A 43 0.74 -37.40 -8.95
C ASP A 43 1.95 -36.55 -8.50
N VAL A 44 1.82 -35.23 -8.28
CA VAL A 44 2.97 -34.32 -8.15
C VAL A 44 3.04 -33.60 -6.80
N LEU A 45 1.91 -33.22 -6.20
CA LEU A 45 1.89 -32.49 -4.92
C LEU A 45 0.85 -33.04 -3.95
N LYS A 46 1.24 -33.21 -2.68
CA LYS A 46 0.27 -33.46 -1.61
C LYS A 46 -0.67 -32.26 -1.49
N PRO A 47 -1.96 -32.47 -1.13
CA PRO A 47 -2.92 -31.38 -1.01
C PRO A 47 -2.50 -30.29 0.00
N GLN A 48 -1.68 -30.66 0.99
CA GLN A 48 -1.12 -29.72 1.96
C GLN A 48 -0.06 -28.80 1.36
N GLU A 49 0.80 -29.33 0.49
CA GLU A 49 1.88 -28.57 -0.14
C GLU A 49 1.33 -27.57 -1.17
N ALA A 50 0.29 -27.96 -1.91
CA ALA A 50 -0.37 -27.06 -2.86
C ALA A 50 -1.04 -25.86 -2.16
N LYS A 51 -1.65 -26.08 -0.99
CA LYS A 51 -2.19 -24.99 -0.16
C LYS A 51 -1.09 -24.04 0.29
N GLN A 52 0.04 -24.57 0.74
CA GLN A 52 1.17 -23.75 1.15
C GLN A 52 1.75 -22.97 -0.03
N LEU A 53 1.83 -23.58 -1.21
CA LEU A 53 2.28 -22.92 -2.44
C LEU A 53 1.36 -21.77 -2.83
N ALA A 54 0.04 -22.00 -2.83
CA ALA A 54 -0.95 -20.96 -3.10
C ALA A 54 -0.81 -19.76 -2.14
N LEU A 55 -0.64 -20.04 -0.84
CA LEU A 55 -0.43 -19.00 0.16
C LEU A 55 0.87 -18.22 -0.04
N ARG A 56 1.96 -18.90 -0.41
CA ARG A 56 3.24 -18.24 -0.71
C ARG A 56 3.13 -17.32 -1.92
N GLN A 57 2.45 -17.78 -2.98
CA GLN A 57 2.22 -16.97 -4.18
C GLN A 57 1.33 -15.76 -3.88
N ALA A 58 0.23 -15.93 -3.15
CA ALA A 58 -0.65 -14.83 -2.77
C ALA A 58 0.09 -13.74 -1.98
N ARG A 59 0.96 -14.15 -1.04
CA ARG A 59 1.80 -13.22 -0.28
C ARG A 59 2.81 -12.49 -1.13
N ALA A 60 3.49 -13.20 -2.03
CA ALA A 60 4.45 -12.59 -2.94
C ALA A 60 3.76 -11.51 -3.81
N GLN A 61 2.64 -11.84 -4.44
CA GLN A 61 1.88 -10.90 -5.25
C GLN A 61 1.32 -9.71 -4.45
N ALA A 62 0.91 -9.93 -3.20
CA ALA A 62 0.45 -8.84 -2.34
C ALA A 62 1.59 -7.83 -2.07
N ILE A 63 2.79 -8.33 -1.79
CA ILE A 63 3.98 -7.49 -1.55
C ILE A 63 4.36 -6.75 -2.84
N GLU A 64 4.37 -7.43 -3.98
CA GLU A 64 4.68 -6.83 -5.28
C GLU A 64 3.71 -5.69 -5.63
N LYS A 65 2.41 -5.92 -5.44
CA LYS A 65 1.39 -4.89 -5.68
C LYS A 65 1.49 -3.72 -4.69
N ALA A 66 1.86 -3.98 -3.44
CA ALA A 66 2.02 -2.94 -2.42
C ALA A 66 3.25 -2.07 -2.64
N VAL A 67 4.36 -2.65 -3.10
CA VAL A 67 5.62 -1.94 -3.36
C VAL A 67 5.69 -1.39 -4.79
N GLY A 68 4.88 -1.92 -5.71
CA GLY A 68 4.89 -1.55 -7.13
C GLY A 68 6.09 -2.11 -7.90
N VAL A 69 6.70 -3.19 -7.40
CA VAL A 69 7.90 -3.82 -7.98
C VAL A 69 7.65 -5.31 -8.14
N GLU A 70 8.04 -5.86 -9.28
CA GLU A 70 7.98 -7.30 -9.54
C GLU A 70 9.27 -7.97 -9.05
N VAL A 71 9.13 -8.92 -8.13
CA VAL A 71 10.25 -9.60 -7.47
C VAL A 71 10.70 -10.76 -8.35
N ARG A 72 11.53 -10.44 -9.34
CA ARG A 72 12.24 -11.43 -10.16
C ARG A 72 13.61 -11.74 -9.58
N ALA A 73 14.17 -12.90 -9.93
CA ALA A 73 15.51 -13.29 -9.50
C ALA A 73 16.58 -12.24 -9.87
N GLU A 74 16.43 -11.60 -11.04
CA GLU A 74 17.29 -10.50 -11.47
C GLU A 74 17.21 -9.29 -10.52
N THR A 75 15.99 -8.90 -10.11
CA THR A 75 15.77 -7.79 -9.17
C THR A 75 16.49 -8.05 -7.84
N ILE A 76 16.37 -9.27 -7.29
CA ILE A 76 17.01 -9.66 -6.03
C ILE A 76 18.55 -9.55 -6.13
N VAL A 77 19.13 -10.07 -7.21
CA VAL A 77 20.59 -10.03 -7.40
C VAL A 77 21.08 -8.61 -7.62
N ARG A 78 20.36 -7.81 -8.42
CA ARG A 78 20.71 -6.41 -8.66
C ARG A 78 20.69 -5.60 -7.36
N ASP A 79 19.65 -5.75 -6.55
CA ASP A 79 19.53 -5.03 -5.27
C ASP A 79 20.62 -5.46 -4.28
N PHE A 80 21.01 -6.74 -4.28
CA PHE A 80 22.12 -7.23 -3.46
C PHE A 80 23.47 -6.63 -3.89
N VAL A 81 23.75 -6.54 -5.19
CA VAL A 81 24.96 -5.90 -5.71
C VAL A 81 24.99 -4.41 -5.36
N VAL A 82 23.88 -3.71 -5.56
CA VAL A 82 23.75 -2.28 -5.19
C VAL A 82 23.98 -2.08 -3.70
N ALA A 83 23.39 -2.91 -2.84
CA ALA A 83 23.60 -2.84 -1.39
C ALA A 83 25.07 -3.14 -1.02
N SER A 84 25.70 -4.13 -1.66
CA SER A 84 27.11 -4.45 -1.45
C SER A 84 28.01 -3.27 -1.82
N ASP A 85 27.74 -2.62 -2.95
CA ASP A 85 28.52 -1.48 -3.40
C ASP A 85 28.30 -0.25 -2.51
N PHE A 86 27.08 -0.03 -2.02
CA PHE A 86 26.80 1.00 -1.00
C PHE A 86 27.60 0.77 0.30
N ILE A 87 27.67 -0.47 0.79
CA ILE A 87 28.48 -0.79 1.97
C ILE A 87 29.97 -0.54 1.71
N LYS A 88 30.47 -0.93 0.53
CA LYS A 88 31.86 -0.70 0.14
C LYS A 88 32.20 0.78 0.02
N THR A 89 31.32 1.62 -0.53
CA THR A 89 31.57 3.07 -0.64
C THR A 89 31.57 3.75 0.72
N LEU A 90 30.70 3.34 1.65
CA LEU A 90 30.73 3.82 3.03
C LEU A 90 31.99 3.37 3.79
N THR A 91 32.46 2.15 3.53
CA THR A 91 33.61 1.57 4.25
C THR A 91 34.93 2.11 3.72
N LYS A 92 35.04 2.39 2.43
CA LYS A 92 36.22 3.01 1.79
C LYS A 92 36.29 4.52 2.05
N GLY A 93 35.99 4.96 3.27
CA GLY A 93 36.05 6.35 3.70
C GLY A 93 37.25 7.07 3.09
N TYR A 94 36.96 8.29 2.60
CA TYR A 94 37.90 9.22 1.94
C TYR A 94 39.35 8.98 2.37
N VAL A 95 40.19 8.58 1.42
CA VAL A 95 41.66 8.63 1.57
C VAL A 95 42.13 10.00 1.14
#